data_AF-A0A258AR65-F1
#
_entry.id   AF-A0A258AR65-F1
#
_cell.length_a   1.000
_cell.length_b   1.000
_cell.length_c   1.000
_cell.angle_alpha   90.00
_cell.angle_beta   90.00
_cell.angle_gamma   90.00
#
_symmetry.space_group_name_H-M   'P 1'
#
loop_
_entity.id
_entity.type
_entity.pdbx_description
1 polymer ?
#
loop_
_entity_poly.entity_id
_entity_poly.type
_entity_poly.pdbx_seq_one_letter_code
_entity_poly.pdbx_strand_id
1 'polypeptide(L)'
;MTPCPVPLIEDADMAVAVAAVRDSVGLPVGARIVAAMSGGVDSTVVAALLHQAGYEVIGVTLQLYDHGAALKKAGACCAGQDIHDA
;
A
#
# COMPACT_ATOMS: atom_id res chain seq x y z
N MET A 1 -27.38 8.07 -13.85
CA MET A 1 -26.67 7.86 -12.58
C MET A 1 -25.64 8.97 -12.45
N THR A 2 -25.80 9.87 -11.50
CA THR A 2 -24.77 10.88 -11.19
C THR A 2 -23.61 10.14 -10.50
N PRO A 3 -22.37 10.21 -10.99
CA PRO A 3 -21.24 9.59 -10.30
C PRO A 3 -21.06 10.22 -8.91
N CYS A 4 -20.60 9.42 -7.96
CA CYS A 4 -20.23 9.92 -6.64
C CYS A 4 -19.12 10.97 -6.81
N PRO A 5 -19.29 12.21 -6.33
CA PRO A 5 -18.27 13.23 -6.48
C PRO A 5 -17.08 12.88 -5.59
N VAL A 6 -16.05 12.28 -6.18
CA VAL A 6 -14.77 12.07 -5.51
C VAL A 6 -14.03 13.40 -5.55
N PRO A 7 -13.68 14.01 -4.40
CA PRO A 7 -12.88 15.22 -4.39
C PRO A 7 -11.53 14.94 -5.06
N LEU A 8 -11.05 15.89 -5.85
CA LEU A 8 -9.72 15.81 -6.46
C LEU A 8 -8.68 16.07 -5.38
N ILE A 9 -7.64 15.23 -5.33
CA ILE A 9 -6.48 15.43 -4.47
C ILE A 9 -5.62 16.52 -5.13
N GLU A 10 -5.33 17.59 -4.39
CA GLU A 10 -4.48 18.67 -4.86
C GLU A 10 -3.00 18.40 -4.52
N ASP A 11 -2.07 19.08 -5.20
CA ASP A 11 -0.63 18.91 -4.95
C ASP A 11 -0.25 19.24 -3.49
N ALA A 12 -0.95 20.19 -2.87
CA ALA A 12 -0.74 20.58 -1.48
C ALA A 12 -1.10 19.44 -0.50
N ASP A 13 -2.16 18.68 -0.78
CA ASP A 13 -2.58 17.55 0.04
C ASP A 13 -1.48 16.48 0.08
N MET A 14 -0.84 16.26 -1.08
CA MET A 14 0.24 15.29 -1.20
C MET A 14 1.50 15.73 -0.44
N ALA A 15 1.85 17.01 -0.48
CA ALA A 15 2.98 17.55 0.29
C ALA A 15 2.77 17.37 1.81
N VAL A 16 1.55 17.58 2.30
CA VAL A 16 1.18 17.36 3.70
C VAL A 16 1.30 15.88 4.06
N ALA A 17 0.81 14.98 3.21
CA ALA A 17 0.91 13.54 3.43
C ALA A 17 2.38 13.08 3.51
N VAL A 18 3.23 13.57 2.61
CA VAL A 18 4.67 13.26 2.60
C VAL A 18 5.37 13.75 3.87
N ALA A 19 5.05 14.95 4.35
CA ALA A 19 5.61 15.47 5.60
C ALA A 19 5.19 14.60 6.80
N ALA A 20 3.91 14.26 6.91
CA ALA A 20 3.40 13.39 7.98
C ALA A 20 4.05 11.99 7.97
N VAL A 21 4.32 11.44 6.78
CA VAL A 21 5.00 10.16 6.63
C VAL A 21 6.44 10.24 7.15
N ARG A 22 7.20 11.29 6.81
CA ARG A 22 8.57 11.47 7.30
C ARG A 22 8.61 11.58 8.83
N ASP A 23 7.67 12.34 9.40
CA ASP A 23 7.56 12.51 10.86
C ASP A 23 7.18 11.21 11.57
N SER A 24 6.27 10.43 11.00
CA SER A 24 5.82 9.16 11.60
C SER A 24 6.86 8.05 11.50
N VAL A 25 7.64 8.00 10.42
CA VAL A 25 8.70 7.00 10.22
C VAL A 25 9.93 7.32 11.07
N GLY A 26 10.32 8.60 11.17
CA GLY A 26 11.43 9.03 12.02
C GLY A 26 12.82 8.53 11.58
N LEU A 27 12.95 8.04 10.34
CA LEU A 27 14.21 7.57 9.75
C LEU A 27 14.75 8.58 8.73
N PRO A 28 16.07 8.62 8.52
CA PRO A 28 16.65 9.47 7.48
C PRO A 28 16.11 9.10 6.09
N VAL A 29 15.92 10.11 5.24
CA VAL A 29 15.55 9.93 3.83
C VAL A 29 16.58 9.02 3.15
N GLY A 30 16.12 8.10 2.31
CA GLY A 30 16.94 7.05 1.71
C GLY A 30 17.10 5.79 2.58
N ALA A 31 16.57 5.76 3.80
CA ALA A 31 16.49 4.53 4.57
C ALA A 31 15.66 3.47 3.81
N ARG A 32 16.07 2.21 3.95
CA ARG A 32 15.39 1.06 3.35
C ARG A 32 14.24 0.59 4.26
N ILE A 33 13.05 0.48 3.69
CA ILE A 33 11.82 0.11 4.41
C ILE A 33 11.20 -1.09 3.72
N VAL A 34 10.93 -2.14 4.49
CA VAL A 34 10.14 -3.29 4.02
C VAL A 34 8.68 -3.02 4.34
N ALA A 35 7.85 -2.92 3.31
CA ALA A 35 6.40 -2.73 3.46
C ALA A 35 5.69 -4.09 3.32
N ALA A 36 4.91 -4.47 4.32
CA ALA A 36 4.04 -5.64 4.22
C ALA A 36 2.87 -5.32 3.29
N MET A 37 2.83 -5.97 2.13
CA MET A 37 1.86 -5.74 1.06
C MET A 37 0.79 -6.81 1.08
N SER A 38 -0.40 -6.47 1.56
CA SER A 38 -1.54 -7.40 1.58
C SER A 38 -2.26 -7.50 0.24
N GLY A 39 -1.96 -6.60 -0.71
CA GLY A 39 -2.75 -6.42 -1.94
C GLY A 39 -3.96 -5.49 -1.74
N GLY A 40 -4.20 -5.01 -0.51
CA GLY A 40 -5.21 -4.01 -0.22
C GLY A 40 -4.72 -2.57 -0.43
N VAL A 41 -5.67 -1.66 -0.69
CA VAL A 41 -5.41 -0.23 -0.97
C VAL A 41 -4.58 0.45 0.11
N ASP A 42 -4.82 0.15 1.39
CA ASP A 42 -4.08 0.79 2.49
C ASP A 42 -2.57 0.52 2.40
N SER A 43 -2.19 -0.75 2.15
CA SER A 43 -0.77 -1.12 2.03
C SER A 43 -0.11 -0.50 0.79
N THR A 44 -0.86 -0.39 -0.31
CA THR A 44 -0.39 0.27 -1.54
C THR A 44 -0.20 1.77 -1.34
N VAL A 45 -1.13 2.45 -0.68
CA VAL A 45 -1.03 3.88 -0.39
C VAL A 45 0.14 4.15 0.56
N VAL A 46 0.34 3.31 1.58
CA VAL A 46 1.51 3.41 2.47
C VAL A 46 2.82 3.27 1.67
N ALA A 47 2.94 2.25 0.83
CA ALA A 47 4.13 2.04 0.02
C ALA A 47 4.40 3.23 -0.94
N ALA A 48 3.35 3.74 -1.59
CA ALA A 48 3.45 4.89 -2.49
C ALA A 48 3.90 6.16 -1.75
N LEU A 49 3.33 6.44 -0.59
CA LEU A 49 3.70 7.60 0.22
C LEU A 49 5.13 7.52 0.75
N LEU A 50 5.57 6.33 1.18
CA LEU A 50 6.95 6.10 1.60
C LEU A 50 7.93 6.31 0.44
N HIS A 51 7.59 5.83 -0.77
CA HIS A 51 8.40 6.04 -1.95
C HIS A 51 8.50 7.53 -2.31
N GLN A 52 7.37 8.23 -2.31
CA GLN A 52 7.33 9.67 -2.58
C GLN A 52 8.05 10.51 -1.51
N ALA A 53 8.08 10.03 -0.27
CA ALA A 53 8.87 10.63 0.80
C ALA A 53 10.39 10.45 0.64
N GLY A 54 10.84 9.64 -0.32
CA GLY A 54 12.25 9.43 -0.67
C GLY A 54 12.89 8.24 0.05
N TYR A 55 12.08 7.29 0.54
CA TYR A 55 12.58 6.04 1.10
C TYR A 55 12.80 4.97 0.03
N GLU A 56 13.72 4.04 0.28
CA GLU A 56 13.89 2.85 -0.55
C GLU A 56 12.89 1.78 -0.08
N VAL A 57 11.75 1.68 -0.75
CA VAL A 57 10.64 0.82 -0.35
C VAL A 57 10.72 -0.53 -1.05
N ILE A 58 10.64 -1.61 -0.28
CA ILE A 58 10.57 -2.99 -0.76
C ILE A 58 9.23 -3.57 -0.30
N GLY A 59 8.31 -3.79 -1.24
CA GLY A 59 7.04 -4.46 -0.98
C GLY A 59 7.24 -5.96 -0.79
N VAL A 60 6.63 -6.53 0.25
CA VAL A 60 6.66 -7.97 0.51
C VAL A 60 5.26 -8.46 0.84
N THR A 61 4.74 -9.39 0.05
CA THR A 61 3.51 -10.11 0.34
C THR A 61 3.82 -11.40 1.10
N LEU A 62 3.21 -11.56 2.28
CA LEU A 62 3.35 -12.76 3.10
C LEU A 62 2.18 -13.71 2.83
N GLN A 63 2.48 -14.88 2.28
CA GLN A 63 1.49 -15.93 2.11
C GLN A 63 1.40 -16.76 3.41
N LEU A 64 0.47 -16.37 4.29
CA LEU A 64 0.33 -16.97 5.63
C LEU A 64 -0.70 -18.12 5.70
N TYR A 65 -1.38 -18.44 4.59
CA TYR A 65 -2.40 -19.51 4.54
C TYR A 65 -1.90 -20.76 3.82
N ASP A 66 -2.13 -21.92 4.43
CA ASP A 66 -1.93 -23.24 3.83
C ASP A 66 -2.99 -23.52 2.75
N HIS A 67 -2.55 -24.08 1.64
CA HIS A 67 -3.20 -24.20 0.34
C HIS A 67 -4.50 -25.03 0.28
N GLY A 68 -5.07 -25.49 1.40
CA GLY A 68 -6.16 -26.47 1.41
C GLY A 68 -7.59 -25.92 1.33
N ALA A 69 -7.88 -24.78 1.98
CA ALA A 69 -9.27 -24.38 2.26
C ALA A 69 -9.72 -23.03 1.65
N ALA A 70 -8.79 -22.10 1.37
CA ALA A 70 -9.12 -20.73 0.99
C ALA A 70 -9.30 -20.51 -0.53
N LEU A 71 -8.79 -21.42 -1.37
CA LEU A 71 -8.85 -21.30 -2.85
C LEU A 71 -10.27 -21.48 -3.44
N LYS A 72 -11.30 -21.73 -2.62
CA LYS A 72 -12.68 -21.97 -3.08
C LYS A 72 -13.62 -20.77 -2.98
N LYS A 73 -13.17 -19.62 -2.47
CA LYS A 73 -14.00 -18.39 -2.45
C LYS A 73 -13.44 -17.36 -3.43
N ALA A 74 -14.14 -17.19 -4.54
CA ALA A 74 -13.96 -16.02 -5.42
C ALA A 74 -14.28 -14.74 -4.62
N GLY A 75 -13.40 -13.74 -4.68
CA GLY A 75 -13.61 -12.42 -4.08
C GLY A 75 -13.04 -12.21 -2.67
N ALA A 76 -12.17 -13.09 -2.17
CA ALA A 76 -11.36 -12.79 -0.99
C ALA A 76 -10.07 -12.07 -1.41
N CYS A 77 -9.81 -10.90 -0.82
CA CYS A 77 -8.50 -10.25 -0.87
C CYS A 77 -7.42 -11.28 -0.48
N CYS A 78 -6.36 -11.39 -1.28
CA CYS A 78 -5.25 -12.36 -1.14
C CYS A 78 -5.52 -13.79 -1.68
N ALA A 79 -6.57 -14.02 -2.48
CA ALA A 79 -6.85 -15.33 -3.08
C ALA A 79 -6.17 -15.52 -4.44
N GLY A 80 -4.85 -15.77 -4.41
CA GLY A 80 -4.11 -16.35 -5.53
C GLY A 80 -3.67 -15.37 -6.62
N GLN A 81 -4.60 -14.66 -7.28
CA GLN A 81 -4.25 -13.72 -8.36
C GLN A 81 -3.67 -12.40 -7.83
N ASP A 82 -4.23 -11.88 -6.73
CA ASP A 82 -3.82 -10.60 -6.10
C ASP A 82 -2.40 -10.60 -5.50
N ILE A 83 -1.69 -11.74 -5.53
CA ILE A 83 -0.33 -11.87 -4.99
C ILE A 83 0.71 -11.45 -6.03
N HIS A 84 0.38 -11.53 -7.32
CA HIS A 84 1.33 -11.28 -8.41
C HIS A 84 1.33 -9.84 -8.91
N ASP A 85 0.28 -9.07 -8.61
CA ASP A 85 0.11 -7.66 -8.96
C ASP A 85 0.19 -6.69 -7.76
N ALA A 86 0.33 -7.23 -6.54
CA ALA A 86 0.63 -6.48 -5.32
C ALA A 86 2.08 -5.95 -5.25
#